data_AF-A0A8S9SMQ8-F1
#
_entry.id   AF-A0A8S9SMQ8-F1
#
_cell.length_a   1.000
_cell.length_b   1.000
_cell.length_c   1.000
_cell.angle_alpha   90.00
_cell.angle_beta   90.00
_cell.angle_gamma   90.00
#
_symmetry.space_group_name_H-M   'P 1'
#
loop_
_entity.id
_entity.type
_entity.pdbx_description
1 polymer ?
#
loop_
_entity_poly.entity_id
_entity_poly.type
_entity_poly.pdbx_seq_one_letter_code
_entity_poly.pdbx_strand_id
1 'polypeptide(L)'
;MTLQFQTNQNQVASHVLMGLPKNTMILPTLLSPLGKACSRMDLEAVHEILLKTGYRDDEGKENELSFQEWTQPVQEMLNIKKLGDVAFRDKDFKNAIECYSELVVMMTTVPSATVFARRSFSYLKTEQVELALRDAMQAQVCIPEWPTAFYMQALALSKLGMETDANDMLNDGAAFDAKRQQQQSSWRC
;
A
#
# COMPACT_ATOMS: atom_id res chain seq x y z
N MET A 1 -9.09 -49.76 28.56
CA MET A 1 -9.26 -48.46 29.23
C MET A 1 -8.68 -47.41 28.31
N THR A 2 -9.49 -46.93 27.37
CA THR A 2 -9.06 -46.06 26.25
C THR A 2 -9.55 -44.66 26.55
N LEU A 3 -8.62 -43.72 26.73
CA LEU A 3 -8.89 -42.29 26.91
C LEU A 3 -9.24 -41.70 25.54
N GLN A 4 -10.43 -41.09 25.41
CA GLN A 4 -10.73 -40.17 24.31
C GLN A 4 -10.65 -38.74 24.85
N PHE A 5 -9.60 -38.02 24.48
CA PHE A 5 -9.59 -36.56 24.53
C PHE A 5 -10.26 -36.03 23.27
N GLN A 6 -11.42 -35.41 23.44
CA GLN A 6 -12.09 -34.67 22.36
C GLN A 6 -11.90 -33.18 22.64
N THR A 7 -10.83 -32.60 22.11
CA THR A 7 -10.65 -31.15 22.08
C THR A 7 -11.49 -30.59 20.95
N ASN A 8 -12.72 -30.22 21.25
CA ASN A 8 -13.54 -29.41 20.35
C ASN A 8 -13.19 -27.94 20.60
N GLN A 9 -12.07 -27.47 20.02
CA GLN A 9 -11.74 -26.05 20.02
C GLN A 9 -12.61 -25.36 18.97
N ASN A 10 -13.80 -24.97 19.39
CA ASN A 10 -14.59 -23.97 18.69
C ASN A 10 -13.83 -22.64 18.83
N GLN A 11 -13.03 -22.27 17.82
CA GLN A 11 -12.39 -20.97 17.78
C GLN A 11 -13.47 -19.91 17.57
N VAL A 12 -14.00 -19.41 18.68
CA VAL A 12 -14.86 -18.23 18.68
C VAL A 12 -13.96 -17.05 18.36
N ALA A 13 -14.20 -16.41 17.22
CA ALA A 13 -13.46 -15.23 16.80
C ALA A 13 -13.47 -14.17 17.92
N SER A 14 -12.31 -13.60 18.22
CA SER A 14 -12.08 -12.72 19.39
C SER A 14 -13.08 -11.55 19.49
N HIS A 15 -13.61 -11.09 18.35
CA HIS A 15 -14.62 -10.03 18.29
C HIS A 15 -15.97 -10.40 18.91
N VAL A 16 -16.33 -11.69 18.95
CA VAL A 16 -17.60 -12.18 19.54
C VAL A 16 -17.51 -12.19 21.07
N LEU A 17 -16.33 -12.44 21.63
CA LEU A 17 -16.09 -12.45 23.08
C LEU A 17 -16.10 -11.04 23.70
N MET A 18 -15.80 -10.01 22.91
CA MET A 18 -15.66 -8.63 23.39
C MET A 18 -16.96 -7.81 23.37
N GLY A 19 -18.09 -8.40 22.95
CA GLY A 19 -19.40 -7.72 22.98
C GLY A 19 -19.48 -6.42 22.16
N LEU A 20 -18.58 -6.24 21.19
CA LEU A 20 -18.54 -5.05 20.36
C LEU A 20 -19.58 -5.19 19.24
N PRO A 21 -20.51 -4.23 19.07
CA PRO A 21 -21.40 -4.26 17.93
C PRO A 21 -20.55 -4.13 16.66
N LYS A 22 -20.70 -5.08 15.72
CA LYS A 22 -20.36 -4.83 14.31
C LYS A 22 -21.31 -3.75 13.83
N ASN A 23 -20.95 -2.50 14.10
CA ASN A 23 -21.61 -1.36 13.49
C ASN A 23 -21.11 -1.29 12.05
N THR A 24 -21.55 -2.22 11.22
CA THR A 24 -21.50 -2.09 9.77
C THR A 24 -22.53 -1.02 9.41
N MET A 25 -22.26 0.23 9.79
CA MET A 25 -22.85 1.35 9.09
C MET A 25 -22.28 1.27 7.68
N ILE A 26 -23.04 0.64 6.79
CA ILE A 26 -22.85 0.79 5.36
C ILE A 26 -23.30 2.22 5.04
N LEU A 27 -22.52 3.20 5.49
CA LEU A 27 -22.46 4.47 4.80
C LEU A 27 -21.97 4.10 3.40
N PRO A 28 -22.57 4.59 2.30
CA PRO A 28 -22.04 4.32 0.98
C PRO A 28 -20.58 4.76 0.99
N THR A 29 -19.68 3.78 1.00
CA THR A 29 -18.25 3.99 1.11
C THR A 29 -17.86 4.81 -0.11
N LEU A 30 -17.69 6.12 0.09
CA LEU A 30 -17.44 7.06 -0.99
C LEU A 30 -15.98 6.87 -1.38
N LEU A 31 -15.72 5.83 -2.17
CA LEU A 31 -14.38 5.46 -2.59
C LEU A 31 -13.75 6.64 -3.34
N SER A 32 -12.51 6.94 -2.99
CA SER A 32 -11.69 7.86 -3.77
C SER A 32 -11.51 7.35 -5.20
N PRO A 33 -11.03 8.18 -6.14
CA PRO A 33 -10.74 7.72 -7.50
C PRO A 33 -9.83 6.47 -7.51
N LEU A 34 -8.87 6.40 -6.59
CA LEU A 34 -7.99 5.24 -6.44
C LEU A 34 -8.75 4.01 -5.93
N GLY A 35 -9.51 4.15 -4.84
CA GLY A 35 -10.31 3.05 -4.30
C GLY A 35 -11.32 2.49 -5.32
N LYS A 36 -11.92 3.36 -6.14
CA LYS A 36 -12.80 2.97 -7.26
C LYS A 36 -12.06 2.20 -8.35
N ALA A 37 -10.85 2.61 -8.70
CA ALA A 37 -10.03 1.90 -9.68
C ALA A 37 -9.62 0.52 -9.13
N CYS A 38 -9.20 0.44 -7.87
CA CYS A 38 -8.83 -0.82 -7.23
C CYS A 38 -10.01 -1.79 -7.12
N SER A 39 -11.18 -1.32 -6.72
CA SER A 39 -12.40 -2.15 -6.65
C SER A 39 -12.81 -2.74 -8.01
N ARG A 40 -12.48 -2.07 -9.12
CA ARG A 40 -12.73 -2.59 -10.47
C ARG A 40 -11.55 -3.37 -11.07
N MET A 41 -10.45 -3.52 -10.33
CA MET A 41 -9.18 -4.06 -10.86
C MET A 41 -8.68 -3.30 -12.10
N ASP A 42 -8.97 -2.00 -12.18
CA ASP A 42 -8.57 -1.13 -13.29
C ASP A 42 -7.12 -0.68 -13.08
N LEU A 43 -6.19 -1.58 -13.40
CA LEU A 43 -4.75 -1.34 -13.18
C LEU A 43 -4.22 -0.14 -13.98
N GLU A 44 -4.84 0.20 -15.10
CA GLU A 44 -4.44 1.37 -15.90
C GLU A 44 -4.77 2.67 -15.17
N ALA A 45 -6.00 2.80 -14.65
CA ALA A 45 -6.37 3.96 -13.84
C ALA A 45 -5.55 4.04 -12.55
N VAL A 46 -5.24 2.89 -11.92
CA VAL A 46 -4.36 2.85 -10.74
C VAL A 46 -2.96 3.39 -11.09
N HIS A 47 -2.37 2.94 -12.20
CA HIS A 47 -1.05 3.40 -12.66
C HIS A 47 -0.99 4.93 -12.83
N GLU A 48 -1.96 5.49 -13.56
CA GLU A 48 -2.07 6.93 -13.79
C GLU A 48 -2.23 7.72 -12.48
N ILE A 49 -3.02 7.20 -11.54
CA ILE A 49 -3.18 7.82 -10.22
C ILE A 49 -1.86 7.78 -9.43
N LEU A 50 -1.13 6.66 -9.44
CA LEU A 50 0.17 6.56 -8.77
C LEU A 50 1.24 7.50 -9.37
N LEU A 51 1.19 7.73 -10.69
CA LEU A 51 2.03 8.73 -11.36
C LEU A 51 1.66 10.14 -10.91
N LYS A 52 0.37 10.47 -10.96
CA LYS A 52 -0.14 11.80 -10.59
C LYS A 52 0.05 12.11 -9.11
N THR A 53 -0.03 11.10 -8.23
CA THR A 53 0.24 11.27 -6.80
C THR A 53 1.70 11.58 -6.52
N GLY A 54 2.61 11.00 -7.31
CA GLY A 54 4.03 11.24 -7.13
C GLY A 54 4.49 10.75 -5.76
N TYR A 55 5.34 11.56 -5.11
CA TYR A 55 5.87 11.31 -3.77
C TYR A 55 5.20 12.16 -2.68
N ARG A 56 4.06 12.81 -2.98
CA ARG A 56 3.43 13.78 -2.06
C ARG A 56 3.12 13.25 -0.66
N ASP A 57 2.89 11.94 -0.55
CA ASP A 57 2.59 11.31 0.73
C ASP A 57 3.87 10.97 1.55
N ASP A 58 5.04 11.01 0.93
CA ASP A 58 6.36 10.80 1.56
C ASP A 58 6.97 12.14 2.09
N GLU A 59 6.42 13.30 1.70
CA GLU A 59 6.93 14.68 1.94
C GLU A 59 7.18 15.05 3.41
N GLY A 60 6.68 14.28 4.37
CA GLY A 60 6.99 14.46 5.79
C GLY A 60 8.32 13.84 6.27
N LYS A 61 8.96 12.97 5.48
CA LYS A 61 10.17 12.20 5.88
C LYS A 61 11.43 12.55 5.07
N GLU A 62 11.26 13.18 3.91
CA GLU A 62 12.36 13.54 3.02
C GLU A 62 13.15 14.80 3.46
N ASN A 63 12.64 15.54 4.45
CA ASN A 63 13.33 16.70 5.02
C ASN A 63 14.68 16.34 5.70
N GLU A 64 14.92 15.06 6.00
CA GLU A 64 16.17 14.54 6.57
C GLU A 64 17.32 14.39 5.55
N LEU A 65 17.02 14.38 4.24
CA LEU A 65 18.04 14.27 3.20
C LEU A 65 18.74 15.60 2.90
N SER A 66 18.11 16.74 3.25
CA SER A 66 18.56 18.11 2.91
C SER A 66 20.00 18.44 3.32
N PHE A 67 20.52 17.82 4.39
CA PHE A 67 21.91 18.01 4.83
C PHE A 67 22.92 17.08 4.14
N GLN A 68 22.47 15.99 3.50
CA GLN A 68 23.34 14.98 2.88
C GLN A 68 23.20 14.88 1.35
N GLU A 69 22.38 15.74 0.73
CA GLU A 69 22.13 15.77 -0.73
C GLU A 69 23.41 15.81 -1.58
N TRP A 70 24.48 16.38 -1.04
CA TRP A 70 25.76 16.57 -1.74
C TRP A 70 26.71 15.37 -1.68
N THR A 71 26.33 14.29 -1.00
CA THR A 71 27.18 13.10 -0.91
C THR A 71 26.99 12.19 -2.13
N GLN A 72 28.07 11.58 -2.60
CA GLN A 72 28.03 10.66 -3.75
C GLN A 72 26.98 9.54 -3.60
N PRO A 73 26.81 8.90 -2.43
CA PRO A 73 25.78 7.86 -2.25
C PRO A 73 24.35 8.39 -2.37
N VAL A 74 24.09 9.62 -1.90
CA VAL A 74 22.76 10.24 -2.04
C VAL A 74 22.49 10.60 -3.50
N GLN A 75 23.49 11.11 -4.22
CA GLN A 75 23.34 11.41 -5.64
C GLN A 75 23.06 10.14 -6.48
N GLU A 76 23.73 9.02 -6.16
CA GLU A 76 23.49 7.72 -6.78
C GLU A 76 22.06 7.23 -6.51
N MET A 77 21.62 7.29 -5.25
CA MET A 77 20.24 6.96 -4.86
C MET A 77 19.20 7.80 -5.63
N LEU A 78 19.41 9.11 -5.75
CA LEU A 78 18.52 10.00 -6.51
C LEU A 78 18.50 9.66 -8.01
N ASN A 79 19.64 9.25 -8.57
CA ASN A 79 19.72 8.82 -9.97
C ASN A 79 18.94 7.52 -10.20
N ILE A 80 19.11 6.52 -9.34
CA ILE A 80 18.37 5.25 -9.43
C ILE A 80 16.87 5.50 -9.25
N LYS A 81 16.47 6.37 -8.31
CA LYS A 81 15.07 6.82 -8.13
C LYS A 81 14.50 7.35 -9.44
N LYS A 82 15.21 8.28 -10.07
CA LYS A 82 14.80 8.88 -11.34
C LYS A 82 14.69 7.85 -12.47
N LEU A 83 15.62 6.91 -12.57
CA LEU A 83 15.58 5.84 -13.57
C LEU A 83 14.37 4.92 -13.34
N GLY A 84 14.14 4.50 -12.10
CA GLY A 84 12.97 3.70 -11.73
C GLY A 84 11.65 4.40 -12.04
N ASP A 85 11.56 5.70 -11.76
CA ASP A 85 10.35 6.50 -12.05
C ASP A 85 10.10 6.69 -13.56
N VAL A 86 11.17 6.83 -14.34
CA VAL A 86 11.09 6.85 -15.81
C VAL A 86 10.59 5.51 -16.33
N ALA A 87 11.18 4.40 -15.90
CA ALA A 87 10.76 3.06 -16.30
C ALA A 87 9.31 2.78 -15.89
N PHE A 88 8.93 3.16 -14.66
CA PHE A 88 7.56 3.00 -14.16
C PHE A 88 6.55 3.78 -15.00
N ARG A 89 6.83 5.05 -15.32
CA ARG A 89 5.98 5.87 -16.19
C ARG A 89 5.85 5.28 -17.59
N ASP A 90 6.97 4.81 -18.15
CA ASP A 90 7.02 4.27 -19.50
C ASP A 90 6.50 2.82 -19.57
N LYS A 91 5.93 2.31 -18.46
CA LYS A 91 5.35 0.96 -18.28
C LYS A 91 6.36 -0.18 -18.48
N ASP A 92 7.64 0.13 -18.37
CA ASP A 92 8.71 -0.85 -18.30
C ASP A 92 8.83 -1.38 -16.87
N PHE A 93 7.85 -2.20 -16.49
CA PHE A 93 7.71 -2.68 -15.12
C PHE A 93 8.87 -3.57 -14.67
N LYS A 94 9.58 -4.23 -15.59
CA LYS A 94 10.75 -5.05 -15.24
C LYS A 94 11.91 -4.17 -14.81
N ASN A 95 12.26 -3.16 -15.60
CA ASN A 95 13.31 -2.22 -15.24
C ASN A 95 12.92 -1.38 -14.01
N ALA A 96 11.63 -1.03 -13.85
CA ALA A 96 11.14 -0.36 -12.65
C ALA A 96 11.36 -1.23 -11.39
N ILE A 97 11.09 -2.54 -11.46
CA ILE A 97 11.36 -3.48 -10.35
C ILE A 97 12.84 -3.51 -9.99
N GLU A 98 13.72 -3.59 -10.99
CA GLU A 98 15.18 -3.62 -10.77
C GLU A 98 15.65 -2.36 -10.03
N CYS A 99 15.34 -1.18 -10.56
CA CYS A 99 15.70 0.09 -9.93
C CYS A 99 15.11 0.22 -8.52
N TYR A 100 13.82 -0.05 -8.34
CA TYR A 100 13.19 0.04 -7.02
C TYR A 100 13.74 -0.98 -6.02
N SER A 101 14.23 -2.13 -6.50
CA SER A 101 14.88 -3.11 -5.63
C SER A 101 16.23 -2.66 -5.13
N GLU A 102 17.03 -2.06 -6.00
CA GLU A 102 18.27 -1.42 -5.61
C GLU A 102 18.03 -0.27 -4.63
N LEU A 103 17.05 0.60 -4.92
CA LEU A 103 16.64 1.69 -4.02
C LEU A 103 16.26 1.22 -2.63
N VAL A 104 15.47 0.15 -2.51
CA VAL A 104 15.06 -0.38 -1.20
C VAL A 104 16.26 -0.86 -0.38
N VAL A 105 17.30 -1.39 -1.02
CA VAL A 105 18.55 -1.79 -0.34
C VAL A 105 19.35 -0.56 0.11
N MET A 106 19.34 0.51 -0.68
CA MET A 106 20.04 1.76 -0.35
C MET A 106 19.31 2.61 0.70
N MET A 107 17.97 2.61 0.68
CA MET A 107 17.08 3.42 1.54
C MET A 107 16.79 2.75 2.90
N THR A 108 17.79 2.11 3.52
CA THR A 108 17.61 1.40 4.80
C THR A 108 17.27 2.32 5.98
N THR A 109 17.73 3.58 5.94
CA THR A 109 17.49 4.56 7.00
C THR A 109 16.18 5.33 6.82
N VAL A 110 15.80 5.62 5.58
CA VAL A 110 14.60 6.41 5.24
C VAL A 110 13.82 5.70 4.14
N PRO A 111 13.02 4.66 4.48
CA PRO A 111 12.25 3.93 3.49
C PRO A 111 11.11 4.80 2.92
N SER A 112 10.88 4.70 1.60
CA SER A 112 9.82 5.40 0.89
C SER A 112 8.61 4.48 0.67
N ALA A 113 7.45 4.89 1.17
CA ALA A 113 6.21 4.15 0.96
C ALA A 113 5.82 4.14 -0.53
N THR A 114 6.07 5.25 -1.23
CA THR A 114 5.83 5.37 -2.67
C THR A 114 6.67 4.38 -3.49
N VAL A 115 7.95 4.18 -3.15
CA VAL A 115 8.81 3.19 -3.81
C VAL A 115 8.23 1.79 -3.67
N PHE A 116 7.82 1.40 -2.45
CA PHE A 116 7.17 0.11 -2.22
C PHE A 116 5.84 -0.03 -2.98
N ALA A 117 4.98 1.00 -2.99
CA ALA A 117 3.72 0.95 -3.72
C ALA A 117 3.92 0.82 -5.24
N ARG A 118 4.89 1.54 -5.83
CA ARG A 118 5.19 1.45 -7.27
C ARG A 118 5.84 0.12 -7.64
N ARG A 119 6.72 -0.41 -6.79
CA ARG A 119 7.29 -1.74 -6.99
C ARG A 119 6.24 -2.84 -6.84
N SER A 120 5.35 -2.73 -5.86
CA SER A 120 4.16 -3.58 -5.71
C SER A 120 3.30 -3.58 -6.98
N PHE A 121 2.95 -2.42 -7.50
CA PHE A 121 2.19 -2.32 -8.76
C PHE A 121 2.91 -2.99 -9.93
N SER A 122 4.23 -2.78 -10.04
CA SER A 122 5.05 -3.39 -11.08
C SER A 122 5.08 -4.93 -10.96
N TYR A 123 5.12 -5.47 -9.74
CA TYR A 123 4.97 -6.90 -9.49
C TYR A 123 3.60 -7.43 -9.94
N LEU A 124 2.50 -6.69 -9.68
CA LEU A 124 1.17 -7.06 -10.20
C LEU A 124 1.16 -7.13 -11.73
N LYS A 125 1.83 -6.19 -12.41
CA LYS A 125 1.94 -6.15 -13.87
C LYS A 125 2.83 -7.23 -14.47
N THR A 126 3.69 -7.84 -13.67
CA THR A 126 4.59 -8.93 -14.06
C THR A 126 4.17 -10.28 -13.47
N GLU A 127 2.96 -10.38 -12.93
CA GLU A 127 2.35 -11.60 -12.37
C GLU A 127 3.06 -12.18 -11.14
N GLN A 128 3.83 -11.38 -10.41
CA GLN A 128 4.52 -11.76 -9.18
C GLN A 128 3.71 -11.33 -7.94
N VAL A 129 2.49 -11.85 -7.82
CA VAL A 129 1.44 -11.30 -6.93
C VAL A 129 1.83 -11.34 -5.45
N GLU A 130 2.52 -12.38 -5.00
CA GLU A 130 2.94 -12.52 -3.60
C GLU A 130 3.99 -11.48 -3.21
N LEU A 131 4.91 -11.15 -4.12
CA LEU A 131 5.87 -10.06 -3.93
C LEU A 131 5.16 -8.71 -3.90
N ALA A 132 4.14 -8.57 -4.75
CA ALA A 132 3.28 -7.39 -4.77
C ALA A 132 2.60 -7.15 -3.41
N LEU A 133 2.01 -8.19 -2.81
CA LEU A 133 1.38 -8.11 -1.50
C LEU A 133 2.39 -7.73 -0.41
N ARG A 134 3.58 -8.36 -0.41
CA ARG A 134 4.65 -8.06 0.56
C ARG A 134 5.06 -6.59 0.50
N ASP A 135 5.24 -6.05 -0.69
CA ASP A 135 5.58 -4.63 -0.86
C ASP A 135 4.44 -3.69 -0.43
N ALA A 136 3.19 -4.04 -0.71
CA ALA A 136 2.04 -3.25 -0.26
C ALA A 136 1.93 -3.23 1.28
N MET A 137 2.31 -4.32 1.96
CA MET A 137 2.43 -4.35 3.42
C MET A 137 3.62 -3.52 3.93
N GLN A 138 4.77 -3.53 3.24
CA GLN A 138 5.91 -2.67 3.59
C GLN A 138 5.57 -1.18 3.42
N ALA A 139 4.81 -0.82 2.39
CA ALA A 139 4.28 0.54 2.23
C ALA A 139 3.43 0.98 3.44
N GLN A 140 2.60 0.09 3.98
CA GLN A 140 1.83 0.35 5.21
C GLN A 140 2.76 0.49 6.43
N VAL A 141 3.81 -0.32 6.55
CA VAL A 141 4.80 -0.15 7.64
C VAL A 141 5.46 1.23 7.57
N CYS A 142 5.74 1.71 6.36
CA CYS A 142 6.30 3.05 6.15
C CYS A 142 5.31 4.14 6.59
N ILE A 143 4.04 4.04 6.21
CA ILE A 143 2.99 5.00 6.58
C ILE A 143 1.74 4.23 7.02
N PRO A 144 1.53 4.02 8.34
CA PRO A 144 0.48 3.12 8.87
C PRO A 144 -0.95 3.46 8.45
N GLU A 145 -1.26 4.74 8.25
CA GLU A 145 -2.60 5.23 7.91
C GLU A 145 -2.68 5.69 6.43
N TRP A 146 -1.87 5.11 5.55
CA TRP A 146 -1.82 5.50 4.13
C TRP A 146 -2.85 4.73 3.29
N PRO A 147 -3.92 5.38 2.77
CA PRO A 147 -4.97 4.70 2.01
C PRO A 147 -4.45 3.89 0.83
N THR A 148 -3.45 4.42 0.11
CA THR A 148 -2.84 3.76 -1.05
C THR A 148 -2.25 2.39 -0.69
N ALA A 149 -1.62 2.23 0.48
CA ALA A 149 -1.06 0.94 0.88
C ALA A 149 -2.15 -0.13 1.01
N PHE A 150 -3.27 0.21 1.67
CA PHE A 150 -4.42 -0.69 1.81
C PHE A 150 -5.05 -1.04 0.45
N TYR A 151 -5.21 -0.05 -0.43
CA TYR A 151 -5.71 -0.31 -1.78
C TYR A 151 -4.79 -1.19 -2.62
N MET A 152 -3.47 -1.06 -2.46
CA MET A 152 -2.50 -1.96 -3.11
C MET A 152 -2.57 -3.38 -2.54
N GLN A 153 -2.76 -3.54 -1.22
CA GLN A 153 -2.99 -4.86 -0.62
C GLN A 153 -4.28 -5.49 -1.16
N ALA A 154 -5.36 -4.71 -1.29
CA ALA A 154 -6.61 -5.19 -1.86
C ALA A 154 -6.45 -5.71 -3.30
N LEU A 155 -5.71 -4.99 -4.16
CA LEU A 155 -5.41 -5.45 -5.53
C LEU A 155 -4.66 -6.79 -5.53
N ALA A 156 -3.64 -6.93 -4.68
CA ALA A 156 -2.86 -8.16 -4.60
C ALA A 156 -3.68 -9.33 -4.05
N LEU A 157 -4.44 -9.12 -2.97
CA LEU A 157 -5.32 -10.12 -2.38
C LEU A 157 -6.43 -10.57 -3.35
N SER A 158 -7.03 -9.64 -4.10
CA SER A 158 -8.00 -9.98 -5.13
C SER A 158 -7.37 -10.84 -6.23
N LYS A 159 -6.15 -10.52 -6.67
CA LYS A 159 -5.40 -11.36 -7.62
C LYS A 159 -5.05 -12.75 -7.08
N LEU A 160 -4.88 -12.90 -5.76
CA LEU A 160 -4.69 -14.19 -5.08
C LEU A 160 -5.99 -14.96 -4.84
N GLY A 161 -7.15 -14.39 -5.19
CA GLY A 161 -8.47 -15.01 -4.93
C GLY A 161 -8.93 -14.88 -3.48
N MET A 162 -8.30 -14.02 -2.68
CA MET A 162 -8.63 -13.75 -1.28
C MET A 162 -9.63 -12.60 -1.18
N GLU A 163 -10.82 -12.78 -1.77
CA GLU A 163 -11.86 -11.74 -1.95
C GLU A 163 -12.29 -11.07 -0.63
N THR A 164 -12.47 -11.84 0.45
CA THR A 164 -12.86 -11.30 1.75
C THR A 164 -11.81 -10.32 2.28
N ASP A 165 -10.54 -10.74 2.29
CA ASP A 165 -9.44 -9.91 2.77
C ASP A 165 -9.23 -8.69 1.86
N ALA A 166 -9.41 -8.86 0.55
CA ALA A 166 -9.35 -7.76 -0.41
C ALA A 166 -10.43 -6.69 -0.14
N ASN A 167 -11.66 -7.12 0.15
CA ASN A 167 -12.75 -6.22 0.49
C ASN A 167 -12.52 -5.52 1.83
N ASP A 168 -11.96 -6.22 2.82
CA ASP A 168 -11.58 -5.62 4.11
C ASP A 168 -10.52 -4.52 3.90
N MET A 169 -9.49 -4.78 3.09
CA MET A 169 -8.48 -3.77 2.75
C MET A 169 -9.04 -2.59 1.94
N LEU A 170 -10.03 -2.81 1.06
CA LEU A 170 -10.73 -1.71 0.38
C LEU A 170 -11.49 -0.81 1.36
N ASN A 171 -12.14 -1.41 2.37
CA ASN A 171 -12.88 -0.66 3.38
C ASN A 171 -11.94 0.14 4.30
N ASP A 172 -10.83 -0.48 4.72
CA ASP A 172 -9.81 0.21 5.53
C ASP A 172 -9.20 1.39 4.76
N GLY A 173 -8.82 1.19 3.49
CA GLY A 173 -8.33 2.26 2.63
C GLY A 173 -9.33 3.43 2.51
N ALA A 174 -10.61 3.12 2.34
CA ALA A 174 -11.66 4.13 2.26
C ALA A 174 -11.89 4.87 3.58
N ALA A 175 -11.79 4.18 4.71
CA ALA A 175 -11.88 4.80 6.03
C ALA A 175 -10.75 5.81 6.26
N PHE A 176 -9.51 5.46 5.89
CA PHE A 176 -8.38 6.38 5.98
C PHE A 176 -8.48 7.55 5.01
N ASP A 177 -9.00 7.35 3.79
CA ASP A 177 -9.29 8.44 2.86
C ASP A 177 -10.29 9.44 3.46
N ALA A 178 -11.39 8.95 4.03
CA ALA A 178 -12.40 9.79 4.68
C ALA A 178 -11.80 10.57 5.87
N LYS A 179 -10.99 9.91 6.70
CA LYS A 179 -10.28 10.54 7.83
C LYS A 179 -9.35 11.65 7.35
N ARG A 180 -8.55 11.41 6.30
CA ARG A 180 -7.65 12.41 5.71
C ARG A 180 -8.42 13.63 5.20
N GLN A 181 -9.54 13.42 4.50
CA GLN A 181 -10.37 14.52 3.98
C GLN A 181 -10.97 15.37 5.11
N GLN A 182 -11.47 14.74 6.18
CA GLN A 182 -12.01 15.44 7.34
C GLN A 182 -10.94 16.31 8.01
N GLN A 183 -9.75 15.76 8.25
CA GLN A 183 -8.64 16.53 8.80
C GLN A 183 -8.34 17.73 7.91
N GLN A 184 -8.19 17.53 6.59
CA GLN A 184 -7.88 18.60 5.65
C GLN A 184 -8.96 19.70 5.59
N SER A 185 -10.23 19.36 5.79
CA SER A 185 -11.31 20.34 5.93
C SER A 185 -11.27 21.10 7.26
N SER A 186 -10.87 20.44 8.35
CA SER A 186 -10.75 21.07 9.66
C SER A 186 -9.63 22.11 9.73
N TRP A 187 -8.54 21.96 8.96
CA TRP A 187 -7.45 22.95 8.89
C TRP A 187 -7.77 24.18 8.05
N ARG A 188 -8.88 24.16 7.30
CA ARG A 188 -9.29 25.24 6.39
C ARG A 188 -10.42 26.12 6.96
N CYS A 189 -10.91 25.79 8.16
CA CYS A 189 -11.88 26.58 8.94
C CYS A 189 -11.16 27.31 10.07
#